data_AF-A0A3D9D8K4-F1
#
_entry.id   AF-A0A3D9D8K4-F1
#
_cell.length_a   1.000
_cell.length_b   1.000
_cell.length_c   1.000
_cell.angle_alpha   90.00
_cell.angle_beta   90.00
_cell.angle_gamma   90.00
#
_symmetry.space_group_name_H-M   'P 1'
#
loop_
_entity.id
_entity.type
_entity.pdbx_description
1 polymer ?
#
loop_
_entity_poly.entity_id
_entity_poly.type
_entity_poly.pdbx_seq_one_letter_code
_entity_poly.pdbx_strand_id
1 'polypeptide(L)'
;MATENTKTELVVIGGSAGSLQVILEMLKKLKDKLSFPIVLILHRKAYSTNILQTLLQQFISIEVVEVDDKTEIQNNKVYVVPADYHLLFENKNMMSLDFSEKMNYSRPSIDVTFKSAAEVYGKNLVGILLSGANADGVEGLGFIKKNEGKVWIQEPETAEVEYMPRHALQEVACDLIIKPDNLAGHINQL
;
A
#
# COMPACT_ATOMS: atom_id res chain seq x y z
N MET A 1 8.94 -29.88 2.87
CA MET A 1 7.55 -29.55 2.50
C MET A 1 7.65 -28.47 1.43
N ALA A 2 7.12 -28.72 0.24
CA ALA A 2 7.20 -27.75 -0.86
C ALA A 2 6.47 -26.47 -0.44
N THR A 3 7.16 -25.33 -0.48
CA THR A 3 6.53 -24.02 -0.34
C THR A 3 5.51 -23.88 -1.46
N GLU A 4 4.22 -23.97 -1.16
CA GLU A 4 3.17 -23.55 -2.08
C GLU A 4 3.52 -22.12 -2.52
N ASN A 5 3.75 -21.93 -3.82
CA ASN A 5 4.00 -20.61 -4.37
C ASN A 5 2.67 -19.85 -4.30
N THR A 6 2.42 -19.14 -3.19
CA THR A 6 1.16 -18.41 -2.98
C THR A 6 1.06 -17.28 -3.99
N LYS A 7 -0.01 -17.34 -4.80
CA LYS A 7 -0.33 -16.32 -5.79
C LYS A 7 -0.74 -15.03 -5.09
N THR A 8 -0.10 -13.92 -5.44
CA THR A 8 -0.52 -12.59 -4.97
C THR A 8 -1.83 -12.18 -5.63
N GLU A 9 -2.80 -11.75 -4.82
CA GLU A 9 -4.11 -11.25 -5.26
C GLU A 9 -4.30 -9.76 -4.99
N LEU A 10 -3.51 -9.16 -4.09
CA LEU A 10 -3.54 -7.72 -3.80
C LEU A 10 -2.18 -7.27 -3.26
N VAL A 11 -1.75 -6.09 -3.70
CA VAL A 11 -0.64 -5.35 -3.07
C VAL A 11 -1.19 -4.05 -2.47
N VAL A 12 -0.97 -3.83 -1.18
CA VAL A 12 -1.29 -2.56 -0.50
C VAL A 12 0.00 -1.85 -0.13
N ILE A 13 0.12 -0.56 -0.45
CA ILE A 13 1.31 0.25 -0.22
C ILE A 13 0.94 1.47 0.61
N GLY A 14 1.49 1.55 1.81
CA GLY A 14 1.31 2.65 2.75
C GLY A 14 2.52 3.58 2.79
N GLY A 15 2.28 4.89 2.88
CA GLY A 15 3.36 5.86 3.07
C GLY A 15 2.90 7.27 3.42
N SER A 16 3.85 8.11 3.81
CA SER A 16 3.61 9.49 4.23
C SER A 16 4.71 10.41 3.66
N ALA A 17 5.28 11.30 4.47
CA ALA A 17 6.38 12.17 4.07
C ALA A 17 7.54 11.37 3.42
N GLY A 18 7.92 11.76 2.21
CA GLY A 18 8.98 11.11 1.42
C GLY A 18 8.56 9.90 0.58
N SER A 19 7.35 9.36 0.76
CA SER A 19 6.91 8.15 0.05
C SER A 19 6.60 8.39 -1.44
N LEU A 20 6.16 9.60 -1.81
CA LEU A 20 5.74 9.90 -3.18
C LEU A 20 6.87 9.66 -4.19
N GLN A 21 8.10 10.09 -3.88
CA GLN A 21 9.24 9.91 -4.78
C GLN A 21 9.53 8.42 -5.02
N VAL A 22 9.44 7.59 -3.97
CA VAL A 22 9.61 6.14 -4.05
C VAL A 22 8.54 5.52 -4.96
N ILE A 23 7.29 5.98 -4.83
CA ILE A 23 6.17 5.52 -5.66
C ILE A 23 6.38 5.90 -7.12
N LEU A 24 6.78 7.14 -7.40
CA LEU A 24 7.04 7.59 -8.77
C LEU A 24 8.17 6.77 -9.44
N GLU A 25 9.25 6.47 -8.72
CA GLU A 25 10.34 5.62 -9.24
C GLU A 25 9.91 4.17 -9.45
N MET A 26 9.06 3.64 -8.57
CA MET A 26 8.45 2.32 -8.75
C MET A 26 7.58 2.29 -10.02
N LEU A 27 6.64 3.23 -10.17
CA LEU A 27 5.67 3.24 -11.27
C LEU A 27 6.35 3.24 -12.65
N LYS A 28 7.43 4.02 -12.82
CA LYS A 28 8.24 4.07 -14.05
C LYS A 28 8.83 2.73 -14.48
N LYS A 29 8.98 1.79 -13.55
CA LYS A 29 9.69 0.50 -13.74
C LYS A 29 8.76 -0.71 -13.62
N LEU A 30 7.47 -0.51 -13.34
CA LEU A 30 6.49 -1.59 -13.34
C LEU A 30 6.23 -2.08 -14.78
N LYS A 31 5.91 -3.36 -14.92
CA LYS A 31 5.43 -3.93 -16.18
C LYS A 31 4.08 -3.30 -16.55
N ASP A 32 3.79 -3.24 -17.85
CA ASP A 32 2.52 -2.73 -18.38
C ASP A 32 1.30 -3.61 -18.03
N LYS A 33 1.55 -4.83 -17.54
CA LYS A 33 0.51 -5.78 -17.13
C LYS A 33 0.88 -6.53 -15.86
N LEU A 34 0.02 -6.42 -14.84
CA LEU A 34 0.06 -7.15 -13.58
C LEU A 34 -1.18 -8.04 -13.45
N SER A 35 -1.06 -9.19 -12.76
CA SER A 35 -2.18 -10.10 -12.52
C SER A 35 -2.98 -9.79 -11.25
N PHE A 36 -2.69 -8.65 -10.61
CA PHE A 36 -3.28 -8.18 -9.37
C PHE A 36 -3.42 -6.65 -9.40
N PRO A 37 -4.30 -6.06 -8.57
CA PRO A 37 -4.35 -4.64 -8.29
C PRO A 37 -3.26 -4.20 -7.30
N ILE A 38 -2.89 -2.93 -7.37
CA ILE A 38 -2.11 -2.22 -6.35
C ILE A 38 -2.99 -1.13 -5.74
N VAL A 39 -2.98 -0.98 -4.41
CA VAL A 39 -3.70 0.08 -3.69
C VAL A 39 -2.70 0.95 -2.93
N LEU A 40 -2.75 2.26 -3.16
CA LEU A 40 -1.86 3.26 -2.57
C LEU A 40 -2.59 4.05 -1.47
N ILE A 41 -2.07 3.98 -0.24
CA ILE A 41 -2.59 4.67 0.94
C ILE A 41 -1.56 5.69 1.38
N LEU A 42 -1.84 6.97 1.11
CA LEU A 42 -0.89 8.05 1.34
C LEU A 42 -1.46 9.13 2.24
N HIS A 43 -0.76 9.44 3.32
CA HIS A 43 -1.10 10.59 4.18
C HIS A 43 -0.99 11.87 3.37
N ARG A 44 -2.11 12.57 3.20
CA ARG A 44 -2.17 13.86 2.52
C ARG A 44 -3.13 14.80 3.24
N LYS A 45 -2.96 16.10 3.03
CA LYS A 45 -3.87 17.13 3.55
C LYS A 45 -5.21 17.03 2.81
N ALA A 46 -6.33 17.13 3.53
CA ALA A 46 -7.69 17.02 2.98
C ALA A 46 -8.00 17.97 1.80
N TYR A 47 -7.30 19.10 1.70
CA TYR A 47 -7.49 20.11 0.64
C TYR A 47 -6.59 19.92 -0.59
N SER A 48 -5.79 18.85 -0.67
CA SER A 48 -5.07 18.56 -1.91
C SER A 48 -6.07 18.13 -2.97
N THR A 49 -6.26 18.95 -4.00
CA THR A 49 -7.06 18.61 -5.19
C THR A 49 -6.61 17.27 -5.79
N ASN A 50 -7.49 16.61 -6.56
CA ASN A 50 -7.34 15.28 -7.22
C ASN A 50 -6.15 15.13 -8.21
N ILE A 51 -5.14 15.98 -8.08
CA ILE A 51 -3.91 16.00 -8.87
C ILE A 51 -3.13 14.70 -8.72
N LEU A 52 -3.25 13.96 -7.60
CA LEU A 52 -2.41 12.79 -7.39
C LEU A 52 -2.67 11.69 -8.42
N GLN A 53 -3.94 11.33 -8.68
CA GLN A 53 -4.26 10.34 -9.71
C GLN A 53 -3.73 10.79 -11.09
N THR A 54 -3.94 12.06 -11.45
CA THR A 54 -3.42 12.64 -12.70
C THR A 54 -1.90 12.67 -12.77
N LEU A 55 -1.21 12.91 -11.65
CA LEU A 55 0.25 12.90 -11.56
C LEU A 55 0.79 11.47 -11.75
N LEU A 56 0.27 10.50 -11.00
CA LEU A 56 0.74 9.11 -11.06
C LEU A 56 0.51 8.50 -12.45
N GLN A 57 -0.61 8.84 -13.10
CA GLN A 57 -0.94 8.37 -14.45
C GLN A 57 0.12 8.76 -15.49
N GLN A 58 0.92 9.81 -15.27
CA GLN A 58 2.00 10.22 -16.18
C GLN A 58 3.20 9.26 -16.18
N PHE A 59 3.31 8.38 -15.18
CA PHE A 59 4.48 7.53 -14.97
C PHE A 59 4.21 6.04 -15.22
N ILE A 60 2.99 5.66 -15.56
CA ILE A 60 2.61 4.25 -15.79
C ILE A 60 1.51 4.14 -16.84
N SER A 61 1.54 3.05 -17.61
CA SER A 61 0.53 2.69 -18.62
C SER A 61 -0.72 2.04 -18.02
N ILE A 62 -0.55 1.34 -16.88
CA ILE A 62 -1.64 0.81 -16.07
C ILE A 62 -2.56 1.95 -15.64
N GLU A 63 -3.87 1.72 -15.69
CA GLU A 63 -4.87 2.71 -15.29
C GLU A 63 -4.73 3.05 -13.80
N VAL A 64 -4.64 4.34 -13.49
CA VAL A 64 -4.67 4.87 -12.13
C VAL A 64 -6.06 5.41 -11.82
N VAL A 65 -6.69 4.87 -10.78
CA VAL A 65 -8.06 5.18 -10.38
C VAL A 65 -8.07 5.71 -8.96
N GLU A 66 -8.68 6.87 -8.72
CA GLU A 66 -9.01 7.30 -7.36
C GLU A 66 -10.25 6.53 -6.90
N VAL A 67 -10.20 5.96 -5.70
CA VAL A 67 -11.28 5.12 -5.18
C VAL A 67 -12.49 5.99 -4.83
N ASP A 68 -13.67 5.55 -5.28
CA ASP A 68 -14.98 6.03 -4.82
C ASP A 68 -15.64 4.97 -3.92
N ASP A 69 -16.71 5.32 -3.21
CA ASP A 69 -17.46 4.34 -2.45
C ASP A 69 -18.03 3.25 -3.37
N LYS A 70 -17.96 2.00 -2.89
CA LYS A 70 -18.33 0.79 -3.65
C LYS A 70 -17.59 0.64 -4.98
N THR A 71 -16.29 0.95 -5.00
CA THR A 71 -15.44 0.69 -6.16
C THR A 71 -15.17 -0.81 -6.31
N GLU A 72 -15.48 -1.34 -7.50
CA GLU A 72 -15.09 -2.70 -7.88
C GLU A 72 -13.58 -2.83 -8.12
N ILE A 73 -13.01 -3.90 -7.57
CA ILE A 73 -11.58 -4.20 -7.66
C ILE A 73 -11.29 -5.00 -8.94
N GLN A 74 -10.41 -4.46 -9.76
CA GLN A 74 -9.98 -5.08 -11.02
C GLN A 74 -8.46 -5.25 -11.03
N ASN A 75 -8.00 -6.41 -11.51
CA ASN A 75 -6.59 -6.66 -11.74
C ASN A 75 -6.02 -5.65 -12.75
N ASN A 76 -4.71 -5.44 -12.68
CA ASN A 76 -4.02 -4.53 -13.58
C ASN A 76 -4.53 -3.08 -13.47
N LYS A 77 -4.72 -2.61 -12.24
CA LYS A 77 -5.03 -1.22 -11.90
C LYS A 77 -4.23 -0.78 -10.69
N VAL A 78 -3.95 0.52 -10.63
CA VAL A 78 -3.41 1.18 -9.44
C VAL A 78 -4.51 2.05 -8.84
N TYR A 79 -4.93 1.73 -7.63
CA TYR A 79 -5.94 2.49 -6.90
C TYR A 79 -5.28 3.46 -5.94
N VAL A 80 -5.83 4.67 -5.84
CA VAL A 80 -5.39 5.72 -4.93
C VAL A 80 -6.51 6.00 -3.94
N VAL A 81 -6.24 5.82 -2.65
CA VAL A 81 -7.24 6.14 -1.62
C VAL A 81 -7.44 7.66 -1.56
N PRO A 82 -8.68 8.17 -1.57
CA PRO A 82 -8.93 9.61 -1.47
C PRO A 82 -8.51 10.16 -0.09
N ALA A 83 -8.27 11.47 -0.02
CA ALA A 83 -8.02 12.12 1.27
C ALA A 83 -9.28 12.10 2.13
N ASP A 84 -9.11 12.08 3.45
CA ASP A 84 -10.21 12.23 4.42
C ASP A 84 -11.26 11.10 4.44
N TYR A 85 -10.93 9.93 3.87
CA TYR A 85 -11.66 8.68 4.05
C TYR A 85 -10.72 7.54 4.42
N HIS A 86 -11.16 6.63 5.28
CA HIS A 86 -10.54 5.31 5.42
C HIS A 86 -10.99 4.41 4.26
N LEU A 87 -10.08 3.59 3.74
CA LEU A 87 -10.44 2.56 2.77
C LEU A 87 -10.63 1.23 3.50
N LEU A 88 -11.77 0.59 3.26
CA LEU A 88 -12.08 -0.76 3.72
C LEU A 88 -12.30 -1.70 2.53
N PHE A 89 -12.01 -2.98 2.72
CA PHE A 89 -12.32 -4.07 1.79
C PHE A 89 -13.52 -4.84 2.32
N GLU A 90 -14.62 -4.84 1.58
CA GLU A 90 -15.82 -5.60 1.97
C GLU A 90 -15.68 -7.08 1.62
N ASN A 91 -14.98 -7.34 0.52
CA ASN A 91 -14.59 -8.65 0.02
C ASN A 91 -13.51 -8.47 -1.06
N LYS A 92 -13.10 -9.55 -1.72
CA LYS A 92 -12.03 -9.54 -2.73
C LYS A 92 -12.33 -8.72 -4.00
N ASN A 93 -13.58 -8.29 -4.18
CA ASN A 93 -14.04 -7.60 -5.39
C ASN A 93 -14.53 -6.18 -5.11
N MET A 94 -14.61 -5.72 -3.86
CA MET A 94 -15.27 -4.46 -3.51
C MET A 94 -14.55 -3.71 -2.40
N MET A 95 -14.26 -2.43 -2.66
CA MET A 95 -13.79 -1.47 -1.69
C MET A 95 -14.90 -0.49 -1.28
N SER A 96 -14.88 -0.03 -0.04
CA SER A 96 -15.76 1.03 0.45
C SER A 96 -15.00 2.10 1.20
N LEU A 97 -15.57 3.31 1.19
CA LEU A 97 -15.01 4.46 1.89
C LEU A 97 -15.74 4.66 3.22
N ASP A 98 -14.97 4.80 4.28
CA ASP A 98 -15.47 5.04 5.62
C ASP A 98 -15.05 6.43 6.13
N PHE A 99 -16.02 7.17 6.66
CA PHE A 99 -15.84 8.53 7.19
C PHE A 99 -15.87 8.56 8.72
N SER A 100 -15.57 7.45 9.38
CA SER A 100 -15.46 7.41 10.84
C SER A 100 -14.30 8.27 11.36
N GLU A 101 -14.15 8.32 12.69
CA GLU A 101 -13.14 9.15 13.35
C GLU A 101 -11.73 8.82 12.90
N LYS A 102 -10.85 9.83 12.93
CA LYS A 102 -9.45 9.66 12.55
C LYS A 102 -8.76 8.65 13.47
N MET A 103 -8.08 7.69 12.87
CA MET A 103 -7.20 6.76 13.58
C MET A 103 -5.77 7.31 13.58
N ASN A 104 -5.11 7.36 14.74
CA ASN A 104 -3.76 7.92 14.87
C ASN A 104 -3.60 9.33 14.24
N TYR A 105 -4.63 10.17 14.40
CA TYR A 105 -4.75 11.52 13.81
C TYR A 105 -4.76 11.57 12.27
N SER A 106 -4.85 10.42 11.59
CA SER A 106 -4.74 10.29 10.14
C SER A 106 -6.03 9.72 9.52
N ARG A 107 -6.41 10.27 8.37
CA ARG A 107 -7.50 9.79 7.52
C ARG A 107 -7.18 10.16 6.07
N PRO A 108 -6.80 9.20 5.19
CA PRO A 108 -6.75 7.76 5.44
C PRO A 108 -5.71 7.36 6.49
N SER A 109 -6.01 6.27 7.21
CA SER A 109 -5.05 5.56 8.07
C SER A 109 -4.61 4.28 7.36
N ILE A 110 -3.30 4.04 7.36
CA ILE A 110 -2.68 2.87 6.74
C ILE A 110 -3.04 1.62 7.54
N ASP A 111 -3.02 1.68 8.87
CA ASP A 111 -3.38 0.57 9.76
C ASP A 111 -4.78 0.03 9.48
N VAL A 112 -5.76 0.93 9.36
CA VAL A 112 -7.17 0.55 9.09
C VAL A 112 -7.28 -0.22 7.77
N THR A 113 -6.68 0.30 6.71
CA THR A 113 -6.74 -0.34 5.39
C THR A 113 -5.95 -1.64 5.34
N PHE A 114 -4.76 -1.69 5.94
CA PHE A 114 -3.94 -2.91 5.99
C PHE A 114 -4.63 -4.03 6.77
N LYS A 115 -5.26 -3.70 7.91
CA LYS A 115 -6.04 -4.65 8.69
C LYS A 115 -7.22 -5.21 7.90
N SER A 116 -8.00 -4.34 7.26
CA SER A 116 -9.14 -4.75 6.44
C SER A 116 -8.71 -5.62 5.25
N ALA A 117 -7.60 -5.27 4.58
CA ALA A 117 -7.05 -6.09 3.51
C ALA A 117 -6.59 -7.47 4.02
N ALA A 118 -5.95 -7.52 5.20
CA ALA A 118 -5.45 -8.76 5.78
C ALA A 118 -6.57 -9.76 6.07
N GLU A 119 -7.70 -9.28 6.59
CA GLU A 119 -8.89 -10.10 6.88
C GLU A 119 -9.50 -10.71 5.61
N VAL A 120 -9.41 -10.02 4.47
CA VAL A 120 -10.01 -10.44 3.19
C VAL A 120 -9.08 -11.32 2.35
N TYR A 121 -7.79 -10.99 2.29
CA TYR A 121 -6.84 -11.60 1.35
C TYR A 121 -5.87 -12.60 1.99
N GLY A 122 -5.66 -12.54 3.31
CA GLY A 122 -4.79 -13.45 4.06
C GLY A 122 -3.42 -13.66 3.40
N LYS A 123 -3.04 -14.93 3.18
CA LYS A 123 -1.74 -15.34 2.61
C LYS A 123 -1.45 -14.83 1.18
N ASN A 124 -2.47 -14.30 0.49
CA ASN A 124 -2.35 -13.78 -0.87
C ASN A 124 -2.13 -12.25 -0.90
N LEU A 125 -1.99 -11.61 0.27
CA LEU A 125 -1.72 -10.19 0.42
C LEU A 125 -0.22 -9.90 0.53
N VAL A 126 0.22 -8.83 -0.13
CA VAL A 126 1.51 -8.19 0.13
C VAL A 126 1.26 -6.78 0.68
N GLY A 127 1.72 -6.53 1.91
CA GLY A 127 1.73 -5.20 2.52
C GLY A 127 3.11 -4.57 2.43
N ILE A 128 3.18 -3.33 1.93
CA ILE A 128 4.43 -2.59 1.74
C ILE A 128 4.34 -1.28 2.51
N LEU A 129 5.29 -1.03 3.42
CA LEU A 129 5.35 0.23 4.18
C LEU A 129 6.59 1.05 3.80
N LEU A 130 6.36 2.30 3.43
CA LEU A 130 7.35 3.25 2.94
C LEU A 130 7.67 4.35 3.97
N SER A 131 8.50 5.30 3.57
CA SER A 131 8.88 6.52 4.30
C SER A 131 7.68 7.23 4.96
N GLY A 132 7.88 7.69 6.20
CA GLY A 132 6.85 8.41 6.96
C GLY A 132 7.28 8.87 8.35
N ALA A 133 6.57 9.89 8.86
CA ALA A 133 6.91 10.61 10.09
C ALA A 133 6.20 10.09 11.37
N ASN A 134 5.38 9.04 11.26
CA ASN A 134 4.66 8.42 12.38
C ASN A 134 4.62 6.89 12.21
N ALA A 135 4.02 6.17 13.14
CA ALA A 135 3.98 4.70 13.13
C ALA A 135 2.72 4.11 12.46
N ASP A 136 1.93 4.92 11.73
CA ASP A 136 0.72 4.42 11.05
C ASP A 136 1.11 3.40 9.97
N GLY A 137 0.51 2.23 10.01
CA GLY A 137 0.79 1.08 9.16
C GLY A 137 1.58 -0.02 9.87
N VAL A 138 2.23 0.25 11.00
CA VAL A 138 3.00 -0.77 11.75
C VAL A 138 2.08 -1.82 12.34
N GLU A 139 0.98 -1.42 12.97
CA GLU A 139 -0.01 -2.36 13.51
C GLU A 139 -0.67 -3.16 12.39
N GLY A 140 -1.03 -2.48 11.30
CA GLY A 140 -1.60 -3.06 10.09
C GLY A 140 -0.68 -4.11 9.47
N LEU A 141 0.63 -3.86 9.37
CA LEU A 141 1.61 -4.86 8.92
C LEU A 141 1.64 -6.08 9.86
N GLY A 142 1.53 -5.87 11.17
CA GLY A 142 1.37 -6.96 12.14
C GLY A 142 0.14 -7.83 11.85
N PHE A 143 -0.99 -7.21 11.49
CA PHE A 143 -2.19 -7.93 11.05
C PHE A 143 -1.98 -8.71 9.75
N ILE A 144 -1.30 -8.12 8.76
CA ILE A 144 -0.94 -8.81 7.52
C ILE A 144 -0.11 -10.06 7.83
N LYS A 145 0.91 -9.91 8.68
CA LYS A 145 1.78 -11.03 9.05
C LYS A 145 1.05 -12.12 9.83
N LYS A 146 0.16 -11.74 10.75
CA LYS A 146 -0.69 -12.67 11.51
C LYS A 146 -1.61 -13.49 10.61
N ASN A 147 -2.03 -12.94 9.48
CA ASN A 147 -2.85 -13.62 8.48
C ASN A 147 -2.02 -14.27 7.35
N GLU A 148 -0.73 -14.56 7.62
CA GLU A 148 0.20 -15.24 6.71
C GLU A 148 0.52 -14.47 5.41
N GLY A 149 0.14 -13.19 5.33
CA GLY A 149 0.53 -12.29 4.25
C GLY A 149 2.02 -11.93 4.30
N LYS A 150 2.52 -11.36 3.21
CA LYS A 150 3.92 -10.93 3.08
C LYS A 150 4.06 -9.46 3.47
N VAL A 151 5.09 -9.15 4.24
CA VAL A 151 5.39 -7.79 4.72
C VAL A 151 6.71 -7.31 4.14
N TRP A 152 6.66 -6.23 3.36
CA TRP A 152 7.83 -5.56 2.81
C TRP A 152 7.97 -4.17 3.44
N ILE A 153 9.19 -3.81 3.82
CA ILE A 153 9.45 -2.54 4.50
C ILE A 153 10.59 -1.83 3.78
N GLN A 154 10.43 -0.54 3.51
CA GLN A 154 11.52 0.28 2.95
C GLN A 154 12.72 0.29 3.91
N GLU A 155 13.93 0.11 3.39
CA GLU A 155 15.17 0.29 4.15
C GLU A 155 15.20 1.71 4.75
N PRO A 156 15.23 1.88 6.08
CA PRO A 156 15.14 3.19 6.74
C PRO A 156 16.16 4.20 6.21
N GLU A 157 17.37 3.73 5.91
CA GLU A 157 18.48 4.54 5.40
C GLU A 157 18.22 5.11 3.99
N THR A 158 17.25 4.56 3.26
CA THR A 158 16.80 5.08 1.96
C THR A 158 15.54 5.93 2.05
N ALA A 159 14.92 6.01 3.23
CA ALA A 159 13.72 6.81 3.45
C ALA A 159 14.10 8.28 3.71
N GLU A 160 13.35 9.20 3.10
CA GLU A 160 13.50 10.63 3.42
C GLU A 160 13.09 10.91 4.88
N VAL A 161 12.07 10.19 5.36
CA VAL A 161 11.65 10.18 6.75
C VAL A 161 11.60 8.74 7.26
N GLU A 162 12.60 8.38 8.05
CA GLU A 162 12.87 7.00 8.45
C GLU A 162 12.03 6.48 9.62
N TYR A 163 11.29 7.35 10.33
CA TYR A 163 10.62 6.96 11.58
C TYR A 163 9.68 5.77 11.40
N MET A 164 8.80 5.83 10.39
CA MET A 164 7.81 4.79 10.07
C MET A 164 8.46 3.44 9.71
N PRO A 165 9.35 3.34 8.70
CA PRO A 165 9.99 2.06 8.37
C PRO A 165 10.91 1.54 9.49
N ARG A 166 11.59 2.42 10.23
CA ARG A 166 12.45 2.02 11.36
C ARG A 166 11.64 1.37 12.48
N HIS A 167 10.48 1.93 12.83
CA HIS A 167 9.56 1.30 13.80
C HIS A 167 9.00 -0.01 13.28
N ALA A 168 8.62 -0.08 12.00
CA ALA A 168 8.09 -1.31 11.42
C ALA A 168 9.08 -2.48 11.50
N LEU A 169 10.37 -2.24 11.26
CA LEU A 169 11.42 -3.27 11.39
C LEU A 169 11.68 -3.72 12.83
N GLN A 170 11.32 -2.90 13.83
CA GLN A 170 11.45 -3.25 15.24
C GLN A 170 10.29 -4.12 15.71
N GLU A 171 9.08 -3.86 15.21
CA GLU A 171 7.84 -4.45 15.73
C GLU A 171 7.29 -5.61 14.90
N VAL A 172 7.63 -5.69 13.59
CA VAL A 172 7.03 -6.65 12.67
C VAL A 172 8.09 -7.49 11.96
N ALA A 173 7.87 -8.80 11.92
CA ALA A 173 8.69 -9.72 11.13
C ALA A 173 8.56 -9.42 9.63
N CYS A 174 9.62 -8.82 9.07
CA CYS A 174 9.70 -8.44 7.66
C CYS A 174 10.10 -9.64 6.78
N ASP A 175 9.43 -9.81 5.64
CA ASP A 175 9.80 -10.79 4.62
C ASP A 175 10.82 -10.25 3.61
N LEU A 176 10.80 -8.93 3.38
CA LEU A 176 11.71 -8.28 2.44
C LEU A 176 11.95 -6.80 2.81
N ILE A 177 13.22 -6.45 2.99
CA ILE A 177 13.64 -5.06 3.06
C ILE A 177 13.84 -4.55 1.63
N ILE A 178 13.10 -3.53 1.23
CA ILE A 178 13.12 -2.98 -0.13
C ILE A 178 13.89 -1.66 -0.20
N LYS A 179 14.44 -1.37 -1.37
CA LYS A 179 15.01 -0.07 -1.74
C LYS A 179 14.17 0.54 -2.86
N PRO A 180 14.11 1.88 -2.99
CA PRO A 180 13.32 2.52 -4.04
C PRO A 180 13.64 2.03 -5.45
N ASP A 181 14.90 1.69 -5.72
CA ASP A 181 15.38 1.24 -7.03
C ASP A 181 15.01 -0.22 -7.37
N ASN A 182 14.82 -1.09 -6.36
CA ASN A 182 14.50 -2.51 -6.54
C ASN A 182 13.02 -2.87 -6.32
N LEU A 183 12.22 -1.97 -5.72
CA LEU A 183 10.82 -2.21 -5.38
C LEU A 183 9.99 -2.71 -6.58
N ALA A 184 10.07 -2.01 -7.71
CA ALA A 184 9.35 -2.41 -8.92
C ALA A 184 9.79 -3.79 -9.44
N GLY A 185 11.09 -4.10 -9.34
CA GLY A 185 11.64 -5.41 -9.72
C GLY A 185 11.02 -6.55 -8.92
N HIS A 186 10.86 -6.35 -7.61
CA HIS A 186 10.20 -7.32 -6.73
C HIS A 186 8.70 -7.44 -7.04
N ILE A 187 7.98 -6.32 -7.24
CA ILE A 187 6.54 -6.36 -7.59
C ILE A 187 6.33 -7.07 -8.93
N ASN A 188 7.20 -6.85 -9.92
CA ASN A 188 7.12 -7.49 -11.23
C ASN A 188 7.32 -9.02 -11.21
N GLN A 189 7.78 -9.58 -10.09
CA GLN A 189 8.03 -11.01 -9.89
C GLN A 189 6.94 -11.72 -9.07
N LEU A 190 5.98 -10.95 -8.51
CA LEU A 190 4.77 -11.49 -7.86
C LEU A 190 3.81 -12.09 -8.89
#